data_AF-A0A965PLH8-F1
#
_entry.id   AF-A0A965PLH8-F1
#
_cell.length_a   1.000
_cell.length_b   1.000
_cell.length_c   1.000
_cell.angle_alpha   90.00
_cell.angle_beta   90.00
_cell.angle_gamma   90.00
#
_symmetry.space_group_name_H-M   'P 1'
#
loop_
_entity.id
_entity.type
_entity.pdbx_description
1 polymer ?
#
loop_
_entity_poly.entity_id
_entity_poly.type
_entity_poly.pdbx_seq_one_letter_code
_entity_poly.pdbx_strand_id
1 'polypeptide(L)'
;MAINLKAITSVLGYQQITSLSSATALTVPQKDIAGLAGSPRIAIITPESQAVRWRDDGVAPTATVGMPLAAGVTLQYDGDINQIKFIEQSAGAKLNITYYS
;
A
#
# COMPACT_ATOMS: atom_id res chain seq x y z
N MET A 1 7.03 24.16 -26.67
CA MET A 1 6.06 24.41 -25.59
C MET A 1 6.49 23.60 -24.38
N ALA A 2 7.02 24.27 -23.34
CA ALA A 2 7.30 23.61 -22.08
C ALA A 2 5.97 23.46 -21.33
N ILE A 3 5.46 22.23 -21.21
CA ILE A 3 4.36 21.94 -20.30
C ILE A 3 4.94 22.14 -18.90
N ASN A 4 4.53 23.22 -18.23
CA ASN A 4 4.69 23.36 -16.79
C ASN A 4 3.78 22.30 -16.15
N LEU A 5 4.28 21.07 -16.06
CA LEU A 5 3.61 20.01 -15.33
C LEU A 5 3.64 20.43 -13.86
N LYS A 6 2.53 20.98 -13.37
CA LYS A 6 2.33 21.11 -11.92
C LYS A 6 2.53 19.70 -11.38
N ALA A 7 3.52 19.50 -10.51
CA ALA A 7 3.69 18.26 -9.77
C ALA A 7 2.52 18.14 -8.79
N ILE A 8 1.34 17.82 -9.31
CA ILE A 8 0.24 17.30 -8.52
C ILE A 8 0.49 15.81 -8.39
N THR A 9 0.40 15.28 -7.18
CA THR A 9 0.46 13.85 -6.92
C THR A 9 -0.64 13.19 -7.74
N SER A 10 -0.28 12.53 -8.83
CA SER A 10 -1.27 11.93 -9.74
C SER A 10 -1.77 10.63 -9.11
N VAL A 11 -3.09 10.46 -9.05
CA VAL A 11 -3.67 9.22 -8.53
C VAL A 11 -3.47 8.11 -9.56
N LEU A 12 -2.73 7.08 -9.18
CA LEU A 12 -2.46 5.94 -10.05
C LEU A 12 -3.54 4.87 -9.93
N GLY A 13 -4.12 4.70 -8.75
CA GLY A 13 -5.22 3.77 -8.55
C GLY A 13 -5.47 3.41 -7.09
N TYR A 14 -6.44 2.52 -6.89
CA TYR A 14 -6.83 1.99 -5.60
C TYR A 14 -6.79 0.47 -5.62
N GLN A 15 -6.37 -0.12 -4.51
CA GLN A 15 -6.39 -1.55 -4.27
C GLN A 15 -7.04 -1.82 -2.91
N GLN A 16 -7.89 -2.82 -2.86
CA GLN A 16 -8.34 -3.41 -1.60
C GLN A 16 -7.80 -4.83 -1.49
N ILE A 17 -7.23 -5.17 -0.34
CA ILE A 17 -6.85 -6.53 0.02
C ILE A 17 -7.83 -7.00 1.10
N THR A 18 -8.61 -8.04 0.79
CA THR A 18 -9.64 -8.59 1.68
C THR A 18 -9.23 -9.90 2.36
N SER A 19 -8.06 -10.43 1.99
CA SER A 19 -7.47 -11.64 2.58
C SER A 19 -6.00 -11.38 2.92
N LEU A 20 -5.70 -11.40 4.22
CA LEU A 20 -4.37 -11.14 4.78
C LEU A 20 -3.91 -12.27 5.70
N SER A 21 -4.44 -13.48 5.47
CA SER A 21 -4.12 -14.70 6.23
C SER A 21 -2.67 -15.18 6.05
N SER A 22 -1.95 -14.58 5.08
CA SER A 22 -0.51 -14.74 4.88
C SER A 22 0.10 -13.39 4.50
N ALA A 23 1.43 -13.31 4.48
CA ALA A 23 2.14 -12.10 4.07
C ALA A 23 1.85 -11.77 2.59
N THR A 24 1.01 -10.77 2.37
CA THR A 24 0.56 -10.34 1.04
C THR A 24 1.30 -9.06 0.63
N ALA A 25 1.86 -9.06 -0.57
CA ALA A 25 2.46 -7.88 -1.19
C ALA A 25 1.41 -7.00 -1.86
N LEU A 26 1.77 -5.74 -2.11
CA LEU A 26 0.95 -4.80 -2.86
C LEU A 26 0.96 -5.10 -4.36
N THR A 27 -0.17 -4.91 -5.03
CA THR A 27 -0.29 -5.00 -6.49
C THR A 27 -0.12 -3.61 -7.06
N VAL A 28 1.14 -3.26 -7.35
CA VAL A 28 1.52 -1.90 -7.71
C VAL A 28 1.03 -1.56 -9.13
N PRO A 29 0.13 -0.57 -9.30
CA PRO A 29 -0.31 -0.15 -10.62
C PRO A 29 0.87 0.44 -11.42
N GLN A 30 1.02 0.00 -12.67
CA GLN A 30 2.05 0.50 -13.61
C GLN A 30 1.51 1.57 -14.56
N LYS A 31 0.22 1.92 -14.42
CA LYS A 31 -0.47 2.90 -15.24
C LYS A 31 -1.35 3.76 -14.35
N ASP A 32 -1.52 5.02 -14.73
CA ASP A 32 -2.49 5.91 -14.10
C ASP A 32 -3.92 5.64 -14.57
N ILE A 33 -4.89 6.38 -14.00
CA ILE A 33 -6.31 6.29 -14.35
C ILE A 33 -6.55 6.67 -15.83
N ALA A 34 -5.67 7.45 -16.45
CA ALA A 34 -5.74 7.82 -17.86
C ALA A 34 -5.04 6.79 -18.78
N GLY A 35 -4.45 5.74 -18.23
CA GLY A 35 -3.76 4.68 -18.97
C GLY A 35 -2.31 5.01 -19.36
N LEU A 36 -1.76 6.13 -18.90
CA LEU A 36 -0.36 6.50 -19.09
C LEU A 36 0.53 5.69 -18.15
N ALA A 37 1.72 5.32 -18.64
CA ALA A 37 2.70 4.63 -17.80
C ALA A 37 3.12 5.52 -16.62
N GLY A 38 3.05 4.96 -15.42
CA GLY A 38 3.37 5.68 -14.19
C GLY A 38 3.77 4.70 -13.09
N SER A 39 4.73 5.10 -12.28
CA SER A 39 5.19 4.32 -11.13
C SER A 39 4.85 5.08 -9.85
N PRO A 40 4.14 4.46 -8.90
CA PRO A 40 3.81 5.15 -7.66
C PRO A 40 5.05 5.41 -6.84
N ARG A 41 5.07 6.60 -6.24
CA ARG A 41 6.10 7.04 -5.29
C ARG A 41 5.57 7.03 -3.87
N ILE A 42 4.26 7.11 -3.69
CA ILE A 42 3.60 7.13 -2.39
C ILE A 42 2.44 6.15 -2.40
N ALA A 43 2.33 5.34 -1.34
CA ALA A 43 1.14 4.55 -1.02
C ALA A 43 0.54 5.05 0.29
N ILE A 44 -0.74 5.36 0.29
CA ILE A 44 -1.50 5.62 1.52
C ILE A 44 -2.28 4.34 1.82
N ILE A 45 -1.99 3.75 2.98
CA ILE A 45 -2.47 2.43 3.39
C ILE A 45 -3.24 2.55 4.70
N THR A 46 -4.47 2.06 4.73
CA THR A 46 -5.33 2.10 5.92
C THR A 46 -5.99 0.74 6.13
N PRO A 47 -5.69 0.02 7.22
CA PRO A 47 -6.46 -1.15 7.62
C PRO A 47 -7.82 -0.70 8.17
N GLU A 48 -8.89 -1.37 7.77
CA GLU A 48 -10.25 -0.96 8.10
C GLU A 48 -10.81 -1.73 9.30
N SER A 49 -10.76 -3.06 9.25
CA SER A 49 -11.50 -3.92 10.18
C SER A 49 -10.67 -4.48 11.33
N GLN A 50 -9.40 -4.79 11.10
CA GLN A 50 -8.50 -5.39 12.10
C GLN A 50 -7.09 -4.83 11.96
N ALA A 51 -6.30 -4.91 13.03
CA ALA A 51 -4.91 -4.50 13.02
C ALA A 51 -4.07 -5.43 12.13
N VAL A 52 -3.12 -4.83 11.41
CA VAL A 52 -2.17 -5.54 10.55
C VAL A 52 -0.75 -5.33 11.03
N ARG A 53 0.18 -6.12 10.52
CA ARG A 53 1.63 -5.90 10.63
C ARG A 53 2.22 -5.77 9.25
N TRP A 54 3.25 -4.96 9.14
CA TRP A 54 3.93 -4.74 7.88
C TRP A 54 5.45 -4.76 8.02
N ARG A 55 6.11 -5.07 6.90
CA ARG A 55 7.56 -5.01 6.70
C ARG A 55 7.85 -4.70 5.23
N ASP A 56 8.94 -4.01 4.99
CA ASP A 56 9.43 -3.59 3.68
C ASP A 56 10.86 -4.04 3.38
N ASP A 57 11.52 -4.74 4.30
CA ASP A 57 12.91 -5.17 4.21
C ASP A 57 13.12 -6.50 3.45
N GLY A 58 12.14 -6.91 2.66
CA GLY A 58 12.14 -8.17 1.90
C GLY A 58 11.80 -9.43 2.72
N VAL A 59 11.77 -9.35 4.05
CA VAL A 59 11.36 -10.47 4.93
C VAL A 59 9.85 -10.44 5.16
N ALA A 60 9.20 -11.60 5.07
CA ALA A 60 7.76 -11.71 5.30
C ALA A 60 7.40 -11.39 6.78
N PRO A 61 6.46 -10.47 7.04
CA PRO A 61 5.92 -10.29 8.38
C PRO A 61 5.12 -11.53 8.83
N THR A 62 4.98 -11.69 10.14
CA THR A 62 4.09 -12.70 10.76
C THR A 62 3.10 -12.02 11.69
N ALA A 63 2.10 -12.76 12.21
CA ALA A 63 1.14 -12.21 13.17
C ALA A 63 1.79 -11.61 14.44
N THR A 64 3.02 -12.03 14.77
CA THR A 64 3.78 -11.55 15.94
C THR A 64 5.01 -10.72 15.58
N VAL A 65 5.47 -10.73 14.32
CA VAL A 65 6.71 -10.06 13.88
C VAL A 65 6.43 -9.04 12.78
N GLY A 66 6.84 -7.79 13.00
CA GLY A 66 6.66 -6.67 12.07
C GLY A 66 6.10 -5.43 12.75
N MET A 67 6.03 -4.31 12.02
CA MET A 67 5.53 -3.03 12.53
C MET A 67 4.00 -3.08 12.67
N PRO A 68 3.43 -2.85 13.87
CA PRO A 68 1.99 -2.88 14.05
C PRO A 68 1.32 -1.64 13.43
N LEU A 69 0.21 -1.84 12.75
CA LEU A 69 -0.67 -0.79 12.24
C LEU A 69 -2.10 -1.10 12.70
N ALA A 70 -2.64 -0.27 13.58
CA ALA A 70 -3.99 -0.45 14.13
C ALA A 70 -5.07 -0.11 13.09
N ALA A 71 -6.24 -0.74 13.21
CA ALA A 71 -7.40 -0.43 12.38
C ALA A 71 -7.75 1.08 12.44
N GLY A 72 -8.03 1.67 11.29
CA GLY A 72 -8.33 3.10 11.11
C GLY A 72 -7.10 4.01 11.04
N VAL A 73 -5.91 3.54 11.40
CA VAL A 73 -4.67 4.34 11.33
C VAL A 73 -4.12 4.31 9.91
N THR A 74 -3.84 5.48 9.36
CA THR A 74 -3.30 5.59 8.00
C THR A 74 -1.78 5.65 8.03
N LEU A 75 -1.15 4.75 7.29
CA LEU A 75 0.28 4.74 7.01
C LEU A 75 0.51 5.40 5.65
N GLN A 76 1.33 6.46 5.63
CA GLN A 76 1.89 6.99 4.39
C GLN A 76 3.26 6.37 4.19
N TYR A 77 3.43 5.61 3.10
CA TYR A 77 4.65 4.90 2.78
C TYR A 77 5.23 5.41 1.47
N ASP A 78 6.50 5.81 1.50
CA ASP A 78 7.27 6.41 0.39
C ASP A 78 8.55 5.61 0.03
N GLY A 79 8.73 4.43 0.64
CA GLY A 79 9.80 3.48 0.31
C GLY A 79 9.52 2.64 -0.95
N ASP A 80 10.20 1.51 -1.11
CA ASP A 80 9.93 0.59 -2.22
C ASP A 80 8.58 -0.10 -2.03
N ILE A 81 7.57 0.37 -2.77
CA ILE A 81 6.19 -0.12 -2.73
C ILE A 81 6.08 -1.58 -3.20
N ASN A 82 7.07 -2.09 -3.95
CA ASN A 82 7.07 -3.48 -4.40
C ASN A 82 7.55 -4.46 -3.31
N GLN A 83 8.25 -3.98 -2.28
CA GLN A 83 8.81 -4.82 -1.22
C GLN A 83 7.94 -4.87 0.03
N ILE A 84 7.05 -3.89 0.22
CA ILE A 84 6.18 -3.85 1.39
C ILE A 84 5.13 -4.97 1.36
N LYS A 85 5.07 -5.70 2.47
CA LYS A 85 4.16 -6.83 2.70
C LYS A 85 3.37 -6.61 3.98
N PHE A 86 2.15 -7.12 3.99
CA PHE A 86 1.20 -6.99 5.09
C PHE A 86 0.65 -8.36 5.51
N ILE A 87 0.36 -8.50 6.80
CA ILE A 87 -0.33 -9.67 7.34
C ILE A 87 -1.29 -9.21 8.45
N GLU A 88 -2.40 -9.90 8.60
CA GLU A 88 -3.33 -9.63 9.70
C GLU A 88 -2.79 -10.13 11.04
N GLN A 89 -3.04 -9.38 12.12
CA GLN A 89 -2.75 -9.86 13.48
C GLN A 89 -3.85 -10.79 13.99
N SER A 90 -5.08 -10.56 13.53
CA SER A 90 -6.27 -11.37 13.80
C SER A 90 -7.08 -11.48 12.51
N ALA A 91 -7.76 -12.61 12.33
CA ALA A 91 -8.50 -12.91 11.12
C ALA A 91 -9.55 -11.86 10.78
N GLY A 92 -9.65 -11.52 9.49
CA GLY A 92 -10.68 -10.64 8.95
C GLY A 92 -10.21 -9.20 8.73
N ALA A 93 -8.90 -8.96 8.61
CA ALA A 93 -8.39 -7.64 8.25
C ALA A 93 -8.69 -7.32 6.77
N LYS A 94 -9.09 -6.08 6.52
CA LYS A 94 -9.16 -5.48 5.18
C LYS A 94 -8.19 -4.32 5.11
N LEU A 95 -7.45 -4.22 4.02
CA LEU A 95 -6.48 -3.16 3.78
C LEU A 95 -6.88 -2.38 2.54
N ASN A 96 -7.02 -1.07 2.72
CA ASN A 96 -7.34 -0.12 1.68
C ASN A 96 -6.06 0.63 1.30
N ILE A 97 -5.70 0.62 0.01
CA ILE A 97 -4.47 1.23 -0.49
C ILE A 97 -4.82 2.15 -1.64
N THR A 98 -4.29 3.38 -1.61
CA THR A 98 -4.32 4.29 -2.76
C THR A 98 -2.91 4.71 -3.13
N TYR A 99 -2.64 4.76 -4.43
CA TYR A 99 -1.31 4.94 -5.01
C TYR A 99 -1.20 6.32 -5.67
N TYR A 100 -0.09 7.01 -5.42
CA TYR A 100 0.21 8.32 -6.01
C TYR A 100 1.63 8.37 -6.58
N SER A 101 1.83 9.13 -7.67
CA SER A 101 3.14 9.44 -8.26
C SER A 101 3.56 10.89 -8.03
#